data_AF-A0A958JDC6-F1
#
_entry.id   AF-A0A958JDC6-F1
#
_cell.length_a   1.000
_cell.length_b   1.000
_cell.length_c   1.000
_cell.angle_alpha   90.00
_cell.angle_beta   90.00
_cell.angle_gamma   90.00
#
_symmetry.space_group_name_H-M   'P 1'
#
loop_
_entity.id
_entity.type
_entity.pdbx_description
1 polymer ?
#
loop_
_entity_poly.entity_id
_entity_poly.type
_entity_poly.pdbx_seq_one_letter_code
_entity_poly.pdbx_strand_id
1 'polypeptide(L)'
;ERAAYEYQVSLEKQERGVVGVNCYTENKEAAVPVLRIDETIEREQCARIAEYRKKRDSKRIEESLKALTRSAQSGTNLMPHLITAAKADATLGEMSDILRTEFGEY
;
A
#
# COMPACT_ATOMS: atom_id res chain seq x y z
N GLU A 1 2.89 22.26 -1.67
CA GLU A 1 2.32 22.73 -0.38
C GLU A 1 1.72 24.14 -0.45
N ARG A 2 2.44 25.18 -0.88
CA ARG A 2 1.94 26.58 -0.93
C ARG A 2 0.56 26.76 -1.61
N ALA A 3 0.34 26.11 -2.76
CA ALA A 3 -0.93 26.21 -3.48
C ALA A 3 -2.13 25.63 -2.70
N ALA A 4 -1.92 24.57 -1.91
CA ALA A 4 -2.99 23.96 -1.10
C ALA A 4 -3.36 24.87 0.08
N TYR A 5 -2.38 25.53 0.68
CA TYR A 5 -2.61 26.49 1.75
C TYR A 5 -3.36 27.74 1.26
N GLU A 6 -2.91 28.34 0.14
CA GLU A 6 -3.59 29.50 -0.46
C GLU A 6 -5.04 29.16 -0.86
N TYR A 7 -5.26 27.94 -1.36
CA TYR A 7 -6.60 27.44 -1.67
C TYR A 7 -7.48 27.39 -0.41
N GLN A 8 -6.99 26.77 0.66
CA GLN A 8 -7.71 26.66 1.93
C GLN A 8 -8.07 28.04 2.50
N VAL A 9 -7.09 28.97 2.53
CA VAL A 9 -7.32 30.35 3.00
C VAL A 9 -8.37 31.07 2.15
N SER A 10 -8.37 30.87 0.82
CA SER A 10 -9.37 31.50 -0.06
C SER A 10 -10.80 30.98 0.17
N LEU A 11 -10.95 29.71 0.58
CA LEU A 11 -12.24 29.13 0.97
C LEU A 11 -12.71 29.69 2.33
N GLU A 12 -11.79 29.82 3.29
CA GLU A 12 -12.07 30.36 4.63
C GLU A 12 -12.43 31.84 4.59
N LYS A 13 -11.76 32.62 3.74
CA LYS A 13 -12.07 34.04 3.51
C LYS A 13 -13.33 34.26 2.66
N GLN A 14 -14.00 33.19 2.23
CA GLN A 14 -15.14 33.22 1.31
C GLN A 14 -14.85 33.93 -0.03
N GLU A 15 -13.57 34.10 -0.39
CA GLU A 15 -13.15 34.58 -1.71
C GLU A 15 -13.48 33.54 -2.80
N ARG A 16 -13.65 32.28 -2.40
CA ARG A 16 -14.18 31.19 -3.23
C ARG A 16 -15.33 30.47 -2.54
N GLY A 17 -16.48 30.42 -3.21
CA GLY A 17 -17.68 29.73 -2.73
C GLY A 17 -17.73 28.25 -3.09
N VAL A 18 -18.08 27.40 -2.12
CA VAL A 18 -18.36 25.97 -2.25
C VAL A 18 -19.75 25.71 -1.68
N VAL A 19 -20.69 25.41 -2.58
CA VAL A 19 -22.11 25.19 -2.26
C VAL A 19 -22.25 23.99 -1.33
N GLY A 20 -23.01 24.16 -0.25
CA GLY A 20 -23.21 23.13 0.77
C GLY A 20 -22.08 23.01 1.79
N VAL A 21 -21.01 23.80 1.66
CA VAL A 21 -19.89 23.85 2.61
C VAL A 21 -19.73 25.25 3.23
N ASN A 22 -19.47 26.29 2.43
CA ASN A 22 -19.28 27.67 2.94
C ASN A 22 -20.29 28.70 2.38
N CYS A 23 -21.12 28.30 1.41
CA CYS A 23 -22.24 29.08 0.91
C CYS A 23 -23.44 28.17 0.61
N TYR A 24 -24.66 28.71 0.70
CA TYR A 24 -25.91 27.98 0.43
C TYR A 24 -25.99 26.63 1.17
N THR A 25 -25.70 26.62 2.47
CA THR A 25 -25.72 25.41 3.29
C THR A 25 -27.15 25.07 3.73
N GLU A 26 -27.53 23.79 3.60
CA GLU A 26 -28.78 23.27 4.16
C GLU A 26 -28.51 22.64 5.53
N ASN A 27 -29.38 22.90 6.50
CA ASN A 27 -29.22 22.44 7.89
C ASN A 27 -29.70 20.98 8.10
N LYS A 28 -29.60 20.15 7.07
CA LYS A 28 -30.02 18.74 7.09
C LYS A 28 -28.81 17.84 7.05
N GLU A 29 -28.36 17.42 8.24
CA GLU A 29 -27.42 16.31 8.35
C GLU A 29 -28.16 15.00 8.05
N ALA A 30 -28.00 14.49 6.83
CA ALA A 30 -28.40 13.13 6.51
C ALA A 30 -27.30 12.17 7.02
N ALA A 31 -27.65 11.24 7.90
CA ALA A 31 -26.73 10.19 8.31
C ALA A 31 -26.45 9.27 7.11
N VAL A 32 -25.31 9.47 6.46
CA VAL A 32 -24.82 8.57 5.41
C VAL A 32 -24.10 7.41 6.09
N PRO A 33 -24.50 6.15 5.84
CA PRO A 33 -23.77 5.02 6.38
C PRO A 33 -22.36 5.00 5.79
N VAL A 34 -21.35 5.06 6.67
CA VAL A 34 -19.95 4.97 6.29
C VAL A 34 -19.48 3.53 6.46
N LEU A 35 -18.70 3.03 5.50
CA LEU A 35 -18.04 1.74 5.63
C LEU A 35 -17.02 1.79 6.78
N ARG A 36 -17.25 1.00 7.83
CA ARG A 36 -16.28 0.79 8.90
C ARG A 36 -15.49 -0.48 8.61
N ILE A 37 -14.17 -0.34 8.50
CA ILE A 37 -13.27 -1.48 8.35
C ILE A 37 -13.06 -2.11 9.72
N ASP A 38 -13.21 -3.43 9.80
CA ASP A 38 -13.00 -4.19 11.01
C ASP A 38 -11.50 -4.42 11.26
N GLU A 39 -11.04 -4.11 12.47
CA GLU A 39 -9.65 -4.28 12.89
C GLU A 39 -9.25 -5.76 13.00
N THR A 40 -10.21 -6.68 13.16
CA THR A 40 -9.96 -8.12 13.24
C THR A 40 -9.34 -8.68 11.96
N ILE A 41 -9.58 -8.05 10.81
CA ILE A 41 -9.04 -8.43 9.50
C ILE A 41 -7.50 -8.50 9.53
N GLU A 42 -6.84 -7.61 10.28
CA GLU A 42 -5.39 -7.62 10.43
C GLU A 42 -4.91 -8.93 11.08
N ARG A 43 -5.54 -9.31 12.19
CA ARG A 43 -5.17 -10.51 12.96
C ARG A 43 -5.39 -11.77 12.14
N GLU A 44 -6.50 -11.84 11.41
CA GLU A 44 -6.79 -12.93 10.50
C GLU A 44 -5.76 -13.02 9.38
N GLN A 45 -5.35 -11.88 8.81
CA GLN A 45 -4.36 -11.84 7.74
C GLN A 45 -2.97 -12.27 8.24
N CYS A 46 -2.57 -11.84 9.44
CA CYS A 46 -1.32 -12.28 10.07
C CYS A 46 -1.31 -13.80 10.28
N ALA A 47 -2.41 -14.36 10.80
CA ALA A 47 -2.54 -15.81 10.98
C ALA A 47 -2.48 -16.56 9.64
N ARG A 48 -3.17 -16.05 8.62
CA ARG A 48 -3.17 -16.63 7.27
C ARG A 48 -1.77 -16.66 6.65
N ILE A 49 -1.01 -15.57 6.77
CA ILE A 49 0.37 -15.51 6.29
C ILE A 49 1.27 -16.46 7.09
N ALA A 50 1.12 -16.53 8.41
CA ALA A 50 1.91 -17.44 9.24
C ALA A 50 1.69 -18.91 8.83
N GLU A 51 0.45 -19.32 8.61
CA GLU A 51 0.13 -20.67 8.14
C GLU A 51 0.60 -20.92 6.70
N TYR A 52 0.47 -19.92 5.82
CA TYR A 52 0.99 -20.00 4.46
C TYR A 52 2.51 -20.21 4.44
N ARG A 53 3.24 -19.50 5.32
CA ARG A 53 4.70 -19.64 5.46
C ARG A 53 5.16 -21.02 5.94
N LYS A 54 4.32 -21.75 6.69
CA LYS A 54 4.65 -23.10 7.18
C LYS A 54 4.49 -24.20 6.11
N LYS A 55 3.61 -24.00 5.12
CA LYS A 55 3.21 -25.04 4.16
C LYS A 55 4.00 -25.03 2.84
N ARG A 56 4.74 -23.95 2.59
CA ARG A 56 5.44 -23.70 1.33
C ARG A 56 6.81 -24.38 1.28
N ASP A 57 7.32 -24.56 0.07
CA ASP A 57 8.66 -25.10 -0.17
C ASP A 57 9.73 -24.05 0.13
N SER A 58 10.39 -24.20 1.29
CA SER A 58 11.44 -23.28 1.74
C SER A 58 12.60 -23.16 0.76
N LYS A 59 12.99 -24.25 0.09
CA LYS A 59 14.14 -24.25 -0.82
C LYS A 59 13.81 -23.49 -2.10
N ARG A 60 12.64 -23.75 -2.67
CA ARG A 60 12.17 -23.08 -3.89
C ARG A 60 12.04 -21.56 -3.68
N ILE A 61 11.59 -21.15 -2.51
CA ILE A 61 11.49 -19.73 -2.13
C ILE A 61 12.87 -19.11 -2.03
N GLU A 62 13.77 -19.72 -1.26
CA GLU A 62 15.12 -19.21 -1.07
C GLU A 62 15.84 -19.01 -2.40
N GLU A 63 15.72 -19.97 -3.33
CA GLU A 63 16.28 -19.88 -4.68
C GLU A 63 15.67 -18.72 -5.49
N SER A 64 14.34 -18.57 -5.44
CA SER A 64 13.64 -17.50 -6.16
C SER A 64 13.97 -16.11 -5.64
N LEU A 65 14.07 -15.95 -4.31
CA LEU A 65 14.41 -14.70 -3.65
C LEU A 65 15.88 -14.33 -3.91
N LYS A 66 16.80 -15.30 -3.86
CA LYS A 66 18.21 -15.09 -4.25
C LYS A 66 18.34 -14.62 -5.69
N ALA A 67 17.53 -15.16 -6.61
CA ALA A 67 17.52 -14.70 -8.00
C ALA A 67 17.02 -13.27 -8.13
N LEU A 68 15.99 -12.89 -7.38
CA LEU A 68 15.46 -11.53 -7.32
C LEU A 68 16.50 -10.54 -6.77
N THR A 69 17.19 -10.88 -5.67
CA THR A 69 18.28 -10.08 -5.11
C THR A 69 19.38 -9.83 -6.13
N ARG A 70 19.84 -10.88 -6.82
CA ARG A 70 20.87 -10.74 -7.87
C ARG A 70 20.42 -9.79 -8.97
N SER A 71 19.17 -9.89 -9.43
CA SER A 71 18.65 -9.01 -10.48
C SER A 71 18.53 -7.55 -10.03
N ALA A 72 18.19 -7.32 -8.75
CA ALA A 72 18.16 -5.99 -8.17
C ALA A 72 19.56 -5.36 -8.12
N GLN A 73 20.57 -6.15 -7.74
CA GLN A 73 21.97 -5.72 -7.71
C GLN A 73 22.56 -5.47 -9.10
N SER A 74 22.24 -6.30 -10.09
CA SER A 74 22.77 -6.17 -11.46
C SER A 74 22.04 -5.14 -12.31
N GLY A 75 20.95 -4.54 -11.82
CA GLY A 75 20.14 -3.58 -12.58
C GLY A 75 19.41 -4.21 -13.78
N THR A 76 19.21 -5.52 -13.77
CA THR A 76 18.47 -6.24 -14.83
C THR A 76 16.97 -6.21 -14.56
N ASN A 77 16.16 -6.51 -15.59
CA ASN A 77 14.70 -6.47 -15.47
C ASN A 77 14.20 -7.40 -14.35
N LEU A 78 13.53 -6.81 -13.35
CA LEU A 78 13.03 -7.50 -12.17
C LEU A 78 11.77 -8.33 -12.42
N MET A 79 10.96 -7.99 -13.42
CA MET A 79 9.64 -8.58 -13.62
C MET A 79 9.65 -10.11 -13.76
N PRO A 80 10.54 -10.73 -14.55
CA PRO A 80 10.61 -12.19 -14.62
C PRO A 80 10.90 -12.85 -13.27
N HIS A 81 11.74 -12.22 -12.43
CA HIS A 81 12.11 -12.72 -11.11
C HIS A 81 11.00 -12.52 -10.09
N LEU A 82 10.26 -11.42 -10.15
CA LEU A 82 9.07 -11.18 -9.33
C LEU A 82 7.96 -12.20 -9.62
N ILE A 83 7.69 -12.50 -10.90
CA ILE A 83 6.73 -13.54 -11.29
C ILE A 83 7.18 -14.91 -10.77
N THR A 84 8.47 -15.20 -10.87
CA THR A 84 9.03 -16.47 -10.38
C THR A 84 8.90 -16.60 -8.86
N ALA A 85 9.20 -15.54 -8.11
CA ALA A 85 9.04 -15.50 -6.66
C ALA A 85 7.58 -15.64 -6.24
N ALA A 86 6.65 -14.96 -6.90
CA ALA A 86 5.21 -15.10 -6.64
C ALA A 86 4.72 -16.53 -6.90
N LYS A 87 5.16 -17.16 -8.00
CA LYS A 87 4.86 -18.57 -8.31
C LYS A 87 5.51 -19.56 -7.34
N ALA A 88 6.57 -19.14 -6.65
CA ALA A 88 7.25 -19.93 -5.62
C ALA A 88 6.64 -19.72 -4.22
N ASP A 89 5.50 -19.03 -4.09
CA ASP A 89 4.84 -18.73 -2.82
C ASP A 89 5.62 -17.74 -1.91
N ALA A 90 6.38 -16.85 -2.53
CA ALA A 90 6.93 -15.68 -1.85
C ALA A 90 5.81 -14.65 -1.56
N THR A 91 5.85 -14.04 -0.38
CA THR A 91 4.92 -12.98 0.01
C THR A 91 5.34 -11.64 -0.56
N LEU A 92 4.39 -10.72 -0.70
CA LEU A 92 4.67 -9.34 -1.12
C LEU A 92 5.72 -8.69 -0.20
N GLY A 93 5.58 -8.86 1.12
CA GLY A 93 6.53 -8.34 2.10
C GLY A 93 7.95 -8.83 1.83
N GLU A 94 8.16 -10.13 1.63
CA GLU A 94 9.51 -10.69 1.37
C GLU A 94 10.14 -10.14 0.09
N MET A 95 9.35 -9.97 -0.98
CA MET A 95 9.85 -9.37 -2.22
C MET A 95 10.19 -7.88 -2.02
N SER A 96 9.32 -7.13 -1.35
CA SER A 96 9.54 -5.72 -1.03
C SER A 96 10.72 -5.51 -0.08
N ASP A 97 10.94 -6.39 0.88
CA ASP A 97 12.05 -6.32 1.84
C ASP A 97 13.41 -6.45 1.12
N ILE A 98 13.49 -7.31 0.10
CA ILE A 98 14.68 -7.41 -0.76
C ILE A 98 14.91 -6.09 -1.51
N LEU A 99 13.87 -5.57 -2.16
CA LEU A 99 13.99 -4.32 -2.93
C LEU A 99 14.34 -3.14 -2.02
N ARG A 100 13.81 -3.11 -0.80
CA ARG A 100 14.16 -2.12 0.22
C ARG A 100 15.63 -2.23 0.64
N THR A 101 16.13 -3.46 0.80
CA THR A 101 17.53 -3.69 1.16
C THR A 101 18.47 -3.17 0.08
N GLU A 102 18.13 -3.38 -1.19
CA GLU A 102 18.99 -3.00 -2.32
C GLU A 102 18.82 -1.53 -2.76
N PHE A 103 17.62 -0.96 -2.63
CA PHE A 103 17.31 0.38 -3.16
C PHE A 103 17.01 1.44 -2.08
N GLY A 104 16.82 1.05 -0.82
CA GLY A 104 16.40 1.93 0.26
C GLY A 104 14.89 2.21 0.26
N GLU A 105 14.50 3.22 1.04
CA GLU A 105 13.11 3.73 1.14
C GLU A 105 13.09 5.22 0.80
N TYR A 106 11.95 5.69 0.27
CA TYR A 106 11.66 7.11 0.00
C TYR A 106 10.44 7.56 0.79
#